data_AF-A0A944PT20-F1
#
_entry.id   AF-A0A944PT20-F1
#
_cell.length_a   1.000
_cell.length_b   1.000
_cell.length_c   1.000
_cell.angle_alpha   90.00
_cell.angle_beta   90.00
_cell.angle_gamma   90.00
#
_symmetry.space_group_name_H-M   'P 1'
#
loop_
_entity.id
_entity.type
_entity.pdbx_description
1 polymer ?
#
loop_
_entity_poly.entity_id
_entity_poly.type
_entity_poly.pdbx_seq_one_letter_code
_entity_poly.pdbx_strand_id
1 'polypeptide(L)'
;MRSRSKLSVLAAVCVSALAVGSLAQPALADGSVNGPVENCNAAAAVSPGSFGTGALSWCILAAQQTAETKRVARETFVKGLLEMLTNHTGGNYNIMIFDIKGKNAFGDPWFVHHYQENLQDVAFQGDVEYHDETSREDQTYRIWIFSGGGSFTNQGDGGWGNWAFYGLWDRTGSTVNFRRTLEPATIPGVPKGETPGPGDTPVTPGVPAQPGPRPGFRADSATTTPRGSGRPPVGVPVHLKTVNNLGAVATNAASGSTVVAGKLGAANSKWTFKETGRGRYEITNGLGPALTENTGTYFANVNTWKGSSTQKWEVVNVKGDTYQIRISDQDCLTYDEDYKKLGVWTCDGSKAQQWTIAH
;
A
#
# COMPACT_ATOMS: atom_id res chain seq x y z
N MET A 1 33.84 -2.99 -77.76
CA MET A 1 34.18 -2.17 -76.58
C MET A 1 32.95 -2.13 -75.67
N ARG A 2 32.85 -3.04 -74.69
CA ARG A 2 32.84 -2.73 -73.24
C ARG A 2 32.14 -1.41 -72.86
N SER A 3 30.94 -1.51 -72.28
CA SER A 3 30.57 -0.68 -71.14
C SER A 3 29.67 -1.50 -70.21
N ARG A 4 30.12 -1.60 -68.96
CA ARG A 4 29.53 -2.40 -67.88
C ARG A 4 28.52 -1.56 -67.11
N SER A 5 27.49 -2.26 -66.67
CA SER A 5 26.54 -1.94 -65.60
C SER A 5 27.15 -1.26 -64.37
N LYS A 6 26.42 -0.27 -63.82
CA LYS A 6 26.52 0.14 -62.42
C LYS A 6 25.10 0.39 -61.88
N LEU A 7 24.57 -0.62 -61.18
CA LEU A 7 23.50 -0.46 -60.20
C LEU A 7 24.11 0.21 -58.96
N SER A 8 23.56 1.35 -58.55
CA SER A 8 23.90 1.99 -57.28
C SER A 8 23.04 1.39 -56.16
N VAL A 9 23.69 0.63 -55.27
CA VAL A 9 23.13 0.14 -54.01
C VAL A 9 23.21 1.29 -53.00
N LEU A 10 22.04 1.74 -52.51
CA LEU A 10 21.94 2.60 -51.33
C LEU A 10 22.04 1.72 -50.09
N ALA A 11 23.19 1.76 -49.42
CA ALA A 11 23.39 1.18 -48.10
C ALA A 11 22.83 2.13 -47.03
N ALA A 12 21.75 1.71 -46.36
CA ALA A 12 21.26 2.37 -45.16
C ALA A 12 22.18 2.00 -43.99
N VAL A 13 22.84 3.03 -43.43
CA VAL A 13 23.64 2.91 -42.21
C VAL A 13 22.66 2.88 -41.02
N CYS A 14 22.44 1.69 -40.46
CA CYS A 14 21.80 1.55 -39.15
C CYS A 14 22.79 1.97 -38.06
N VAL A 15 22.55 3.12 -37.44
CA VAL A 15 23.22 3.53 -36.21
C VAL A 15 22.59 2.75 -35.05
N SER A 16 23.32 1.75 -34.55
CA SER A 16 22.97 1.03 -33.32
C SER A 16 23.25 1.92 -32.11
N ALA A 17 22.22 2.54 -31.55
CA ALA A 17 22.31 3.15 -30.23
C ALA A 17 22.29 2.05 -29.16
N LEU A 18 23.42 1.86 -28.47
CA LEU A 18 23.51 1.08 -27.24
C LEU A 18 22.66 1.75 -26.15
N ALA A 19 21.45 1.23 -25.92
CA ALA A 19 20.68 1.57 -24.75
C ALA A 19 21.31 0.90 -23.52
N VAL A 20 21.85 1.72 -22.62
CA VAL A 20 22.27 1.30 -21.29
C VAL A 20 21.02 0.84 -20.54
N GLY A 21 20.98 -0.43 -20.14
CA GLY A 21 19.86 -1.03 -19.43
C GLY A 21 19.61 -0.30 -18.10
N SER A 22 18.53 0.47 -18.05
CA SER A 22 17.93 0.91 -16.80
C SER A 22 17.29 -0.30 -16.14
N LEU A 23 17.93 -0.82 -15.09
CA LEU A 23 17.34 -1.77 -14.16
C LEU A 23 16.08 -1.14 -13.57
N ALA A 24 14.90 -1.59 -14.02
CA ALA A 24 13.63 -1.15 -13.48
C ALA A 24 13.58 -1.48 -11.98
N GLN A 25 13.49 -0.43 -11.17
CA GLN A 25 13.24 -0.57 -9.74
C GLN A 25 11.78 -0.97 -9.52
N PRO A 26 11.52 -1.94 -8.65
CA PRO A 26 10.17 -2.35 -8.31
C PRO A 26 9.71 -1.70 -7.00
N ALA A 27 8.51 -1.11 -7.04
CA ALA A 27 7.92 -0.35 -5.95
C ALA A 27 7.30 -1.23 -4.84
N LEU A 28 7.40 -0.73 -3.61
CA LEU A 28 6.72 -1.21 -2.40
C LEU A 28 5.20 -1.15 -2.56
N ALA A 29 4.49 -2.00 -1.82
CA ALA A 29 3.06 -2.18 -2.00
C ALA A 29 2.25 -0.89 -1.68
N ASP A 30 1.75 -0.28 -2.76
CA ASP A 30 0.92 0.91 -2.85
C ASP A 30 -0.48 0.45 -3.30
N GLY A 31 -1.50 0.71 -2.49
CA GLY A 31 -2.86 0.34 -2.82
C GLY A 31 -3.83 0.51 -1.67
N SER A 32 -4.67 1.53 -1.78
CA SER A 32 -6.08 1.34 -1.47
C SER A 32 -6.78 1.64 -2.77
N VAL A 33 -7.16 0.58 -3.44
CA VAL A 33 -8.02 0.66 -4.61
C VAL A 33 -9.44 0.72 -4.04
N ASN A 34 -10.39 1.42 -4.66
CA ASN A 34 -11.75 0.88 -4.54
C ASN A 34 -11.73 -0.39 -5.39
N GLY A 35 -11.26 -1.49 -4.79
CA GLY A 35 -11.11 -2.76 -5.47
C GLY A 35 -12.47 -3.26 -5.95
N PRO A 36 -12.52 -4.07 -7.01
CA PRO A 36 -13.77 -4.59 -7.55
C PRO A 36 -14.46 -5.48 -6.54
N VAL A 37 -13.67 -6.19 -5.72
CA VAL A 37 -14.12 -7.25 -4.85
C VAL A 37 -14.98 -6.70 -3.72
N GLU A 38 -16.28 -6.89 -3.81
CA GLU A 38 -17.17 -6.58 -2.70
C GLU A 38 -16.72 -7.34 -1.45
N ASN A 39 -16.76 -6.61 -0.34
CA ASN A 39 -16.35 -7.02 0.99
C ASN A 39 -16.70 -8.49 1.28
N CYS A 40 -15.70 -9.30 1.59
CA CYS A 40 -15.78 -10.71 1.98
C CYS A 40 -16.55 -10.99 3.29
N ASN A 41 -17.53 -10.18 3.65
CA ASN A 41 -18.24 -10.24 4.91
C ASN A 41 -19.51 -11.12 4.86
N ALA A 42 -19.79 -11.82 3.75
CA ALA A 42 -21.03 -12.58 3.59
C ALA A 42 -20.97 -14.05 4.07
N ALA A 43 -19.84 -14.57 4.54
CA ALA A 43 -19.78 -15.94 5.06
C ALA A 43 -19.13 -16.02 6.44
N ALA A 44 -20.00 -16.03 7.44
CA ALA A 44 -19.81 -16.47 8.82
C ALA A 44 -18.88 -15.62 9.71
N ALA A 45 -19.41 -15.30 10.88
CA ALA A 45 -18.64 -14.98 12.07
C ALA A 45 -17.64 -16.12 12.33
N VAL A 46 -16.43 -15.98 11.81
CA VAL A 46 -15.32 -16.85 12.17
C VAL A 46 -14.69 -16.25 13.43
N SER A 47 -14.65 -17.06 14.48
CA SER A 47 -14.03 -16.70 15.75
C SER A 47 -12.60 -16.20 15.53
N PRO A 48 -12.09 -15.25 16.34
CA PRO A 48 -10.68 -14.86 16.25
C PRO A 48 -9.81 -16.11 16.47
N GLY A 49 -9.09 -16.55 15.43
CA GLY A 49 -8.11 -17.65 15.54
C GLY A 49 -8.31 -18.88 14.65
N SER A 50 -9.31 -18.93 13.76
CA SER A 50 -9.43 -20.00 12.77
C SER A 50 -9.37 -19.44 11.35
N PHE A 51 -8.29 -19.72 10.61
CA PHE A 51 -8.19 -19.43 9.19
C PHE A 51 -9.09 -20.43 8.44
N GLY A 52 -10.33 -20.04 8.13
CA GLY A 52 -11.26 -20.88 7.39
C GLY A 52 -10.89 -20.89 5.90
N THR A 53 -10.14 -21.89 5.43
CA THR A 53 -9.74 -22.03 4.02
C THR A 53 -10.93 -21.94 3.05
N GLY A 54 -12.10 -22.43 3.45
CA GLY A 54 -13.34 -22.34 2.67
C GLY A 54 -13.86 -20.90 2.48
N ALA A 55 -13.74 -20.02 3.48
CA ALA A 55 -14.14 -18.62 3.35
C ALA A 55 -13.21 -17.87 2.40
N LEU A 56 -11.91 -18.20 2.44
CA LEU A 56 -10.91 -17.60 1.57
C LEU A 56 -11.08 -18.04 0.10
N SER A 57 -11.39 -19.32 -0.15
CA SER A 57 -11.71 -19.80 -1.50
C SER A 57 -12.91 -19.06 -2.11
N TRP A 58 -13.96 -18.80 -1.32
CA TRP A 58 -15.11 -18.01 -1.78
C TRP A 58 -14.75 -16.56 -2.08
N CYS A 59 -13.92 -15.94 -1.24
CA CYS A 59 -13.40 -14.59 -1.46
C CYS A 59 -12.64 -14.45 -2.78
N ILE A 60 -11.79 -15.42 -3.08
CA ILE A 60 -11.00 -15.44 -4.31
C ILE A 60 -11.91 -15.56 -5.53
N LEU A 61 -12.94 -16.42 -5.48
CA LEU A 61 -13.93 -16.53 -6.56
C LEU A 61 -14.75 -15.25 -6.75
N ALA A 62 -15.15 -14.59 -5.66
CA ALA A 62 -15.85 -13.30 -5.72
C ALA A 62 -14.95 -12.19 -6.34
N ALA A 63 -13.65 -12.21 -6.03
CA ALA A 63 -12.67 -11.29 -6.61
C ALA A 63 -12.59 -11.44 -8.13
N GLN A 64 -12.48 -12.69 -8.60
CA GLN A 64 -12.49 -13.02 -10.02
C GLN A 64 -13.78 -12.52 -10.70
N GLN A 65 -14.95 -12.93 -10.21
CA GLN A 65 -16.23 -12.59 -10.82
C GLN A 65 -16.46 -11.08 -10.90
N THR A 66 -15.98 -10.34 -9.91
CA THR A 66 -16.14 -8.89 -9.92
C THR A 66 -15.16 -8.20 -10.86
N ALA A 67 -13.95 -8.73 -11.01
CA ALA A 67 -12.99 -8.24 -12.00
C ALA A 67 -13.54 -8.38 -13.42
N GLU A 68 -14.17 -9.52 -13.73
CA GLU A 68 -14.88 -9.79 -14.98
C GLU A 68 -16.02 -8.78 -15.18
N THR A 69 -16.97 -8.73 -14.24
CA THR A 69 -18.18 -7.90 -14.35
C THR A 69 -17.87 -6.40 -14.49
N LYS A 70 -16.86 -5.91 -13.75
CA LYS A 70 -16.48 -4.50 -13.73
C LYS A 70 -15.38 -4.14 -14.74
N ARG A 71 -14.90 -5.11 -15.55
CA ARG A 71 -13.83 -4.92 -16.55
C ARG A 71 -12.60 -4.24 -15.97
N VAL A 72 -12.13 -4.77 -14.86
CA VAL A 72 -11.13 -4.09 -14.07
C VAL A 72 -9.76 -4.31 -14.69
N ALA A 73 -8.97 -3.24 -14.82
CA ALA A 73 -7.60 -3.34 -15.30
C ALA A 73 -6.78 -4.29 -14.42
N ARG A 74 -5.88 -5.06 -15.03
CA ARG A 74 -5.07 -6.10 -14.38
C ARG A 74 -4.41 -5.65 -13.09
N GLU A 75 -3.71 -4.53 -13.13
CA GLU A 75 -3.03 -3.97 -11.97
C GLU A 75 -4.01 -3.66 -10.82
N THR A 76 -5.17 -3.08 -11.15
CA THR A 76 -6.25 -2.78 -10.22
C THR A 76 -6.81 -4.05 -9.58
N PHE A 77 -6.89 -5.14 -10.34
CA PHE A 77 -7.28 -6.46 -9.82
C PHE A 77 -6.24 -6.99 -8.81
N VAL A 78 -4.96 -7.04 -9.17
CA VAL A 78 -3.90 -7.57 -8.29
C VAL A 78 -3.79 -6.76 -6.99
N LYS A 79 -3.85 -5.43 -7.08
CA LYS A 79 -3.85 -4.55 -5.90
C LYS A 79 -5.08 -4.77 -5.02
N GLY A 80 -6.27 -4.87 -5.62
CA GLY A 80 -7.51 -5.14 -4.88
C GLY A 80 -7.53 -6.53 -4.22
N LEU A 81 -6.96 -7.53 -4.89
CA LEU A 81 -6.78 -8.88 -4.35
C LEU A 81 -5.84 -8.86 -3.14
N LEU A 82 -4.70 -8.16 -3.22
CA LEU A 82 -3.79 -8.01 -2.08
C LEU A 82 -4.45 -7.31 -0.90
N GLU A 83 -5.18 -6.21 -1.14
CA GLU A 83 -5.89 -5.46 -0.11
C GLU A 83 -6.95 -6.33 0.59
N MET A 84 -7.76 -7.07 -0.20
CA MET A 84 -8.74 -8.02 0.34
C MET A 84 -8.09 -9.08 1.23
N LEU A 85 -7.02 -9.73 0.77
CA LEU A 85 -6.34 -10.79 1.51
C LEU A 85 -5.68 -10.25 2.79
N THR A 86 -5.12 -9.04 2.72
CA THR A 86 -4.55 -8.35 3.88
C THR A 86 -5.62 -8.07 4.92
N ASN A 87 -6.79 -7.57 4.51
CA ASN A 87 -7.92 -7.33 5.39
C ASN A 87 -8.45 -8.64 5.99
N HIS A 88 -8.58 -9.69 5.18
CA HIS A 88 -9.08 -11.00 5.62
C HIS A 88 -8.15 -11.65 6.66
N THR A 89 -6.83 -11.48 6.52
CA THR A 89 -5.82 -12.01 7.44
C THR A 89 -5.56 -11.10 8.65
N GLY A 90 -6.20 -9.93 8.69
CA GLY A 90 -5.96 -8.90 9.69
C GLY A 90 -4.54 -8.34 9.67
N GLY A 91 -3.82 -8.45 8.53
CA GLY A 91 -2.45 -8.00 8.37
C GLY A 91 -1.38 -8.81 9.13
N ASN A 92 -1.72 -9.99 9.66
CA ASN A 92 -0.81 -10.78 10.52
C ASN A 92 0.05 -11.81 9.77
N TYR A 93 -0.17 -11.95 8.46
CA TYR A 93 0.49 -12.95 7.62
C TYR A 93 1.30 -12.28 6.51
N ASN A 94 2.33 -12.98 6.05
CA ASN A 94 2.93 -12.69 4.76
C ASN A 94 1.99 -13.17 3.65
N ILE A 95 1.90 -12.39 2.58
CA ILE A 95 1.08 -12.69 1.40
C ILE A 95 1.96 -12.53 0.17
N MET A 96 1.89 -13.49 -0.74
CA MET A 96 2.53 -13.43 -2.06
C MET A 96 1.49 -13.74 -3.12
N ILE A 97 1.39 -12.90 -4.15
CA ILE A 97 0.54 -13.07 -5.33
C ILE A 97 1.47 -13.03 -6.54
N PHE A 98 1.40 -14.02 -7.42
CA PHE A 98 2.26 -14.10 -8.59
C PHE A 98 1.50 -14.64 -9.81
N ASP A 99 1.57 -13.94 -10.93
CA ASP A 99 1.11 -14.41 -12.24
C ASP A 99 2.00 -15.55 -12.70
N ILE A 100 1.48 -16.77 -12.68
CA ILE A 100 2.27 -17.98 -12.96
C ILE A 100 2.19 -18.40 -14.44
N LYS A 101 1.11 -18.05 -15.14
CA LYS A 101 0.87 -18.45 -16.53
C LYS A 101 -0.30 -17.66 -17.12
N GLY A 102 -0.33 -17.55 -18.43
CA GLY A 102 -1.48 -17.02 -19.13
C GLY A 102 -1.87 -17.82 -20.38
N LYS A 103 -3.09 -17.58 -20.83
CA LYS A 103 -3.65 -18.10 -22.08
C LYS A 103 -4.00 -16.96 -23.02
N ASN A 104 -3.89 -17.21 -24.31
CA ASN A 104 -4.32 -16.24 -25.32
C ASN A 104 -5.85 -16.27 -25.50
N ALA A 105 -6.35 -15.42 -26.39
CA ALA A 105 -7.77 -15.32 -26.78
C ALA A 105 -8.44 -16.63 -27.26
N PHE A 106 -7.67 -17.67 -27.55
CA PHE A 106 -8.14 -18.98 -28.00
C PHE A 106 -8.08 -20.05 -26.91
N GLY A 107 -7.60 -19.69 -25.70
CA GLY A 107 -7.42 -20.60 -24.58
C GLY A 107 -6.12 -21.40 -24.62
N ASP A 108 -5.25 -21.17 -25.61
CA ASP A 108 -3.95 -21.83 -25.68
C ASP A 108 -2.98 -21.18 -24.69
N PRO A 109 -2.13 -21.96 -23.98
CA PRO A 109 -1.07 -21.42 -23.15
C PRO A 109 -0.16 -20.49 -23.96
N TRP A 110 0.02 -19.26 -23.49
CA TRP A 110 0.78 -18.23 -24.22
C TRP A 110 2.08 -17.84 -23.52
N PHE A 111 2.11 -17.91 -22.18
CA PHE A 111 3.35 -17.82 -21.40
C PHE A 111 3.25 -18.62 -20.10
N VAL A 112 4.42 -18.91 -19.53
CA VAL A 112 4.60 -19.36 -18.15
C VAL A 112 5.67 -18.48 -17.54
N HIS A 113 5.38 -17.84 -16.41
CA HIS A 113 6.40 -17.10 -15.68
C HIS A 113 7.18 -18.04 -14.78
N HIS A 114 8.51 -18.02 -14.94
CA HIS A 114 9.39 -18.76 -14.09
C HIS A 114 9.61 -18.02 -12.76
N TYR A 115 9.61 -18.79 -11.67
CA TYR A 115 9.88 -18.28 -10.34
C TYR A 115 10.58 -19.37 -9.51
N GLN A 116 11.23 -18.94 -8.43
CA GLN A 116 11.71 -19.84 -7.38
C GLN A 116 11.08 -19.37 -6.07
N GLU A 117 10.50 -20.30 -5.31
CA GLU A 117 9.94 -20.02 -4.01
C GLU A 117 10.54 -20.95 -2.96
N ASN A 118 10.69 -20.42 -1.75
CA ASN A 118 11.05 -21.16 -0.55
C ASN A 118 10.33 -20.49 0.62
N LEU A 119 9.00 -20.59 0.64
CA LEU A 119 8.13 -19.99 1.64
C LEU A 119 7.84 -20.99 2.76
N GLN A 120 8.05 -20.59 4.01
CA GLN A 120 7.87 -21.47 5.17
C GLN A 120 6.52 -21.21 5.86
N ASP A 121 5.99 -22.24 6.52
CA ASP A 121 4.74 -22.16 7.29
C ASP A 121 3.56 -21.63 6.45
N VAL A 122 3.38 -22.19 5.24
CA VAL A 122 2.28 -21.83 4.33
C VAL A 122 0.95 -22.33 4.89
N ALA A 123 0.11 -21.37 5.28
CA ALA A 123 -1.24 -21.61 5.79
C ALA A 123 -2.27 -21.77 4.65
N PHE A 124 -2.02 -21.13 3.51
CA PHE A 124 -2.86 -21.24 2.33
C PHE A 124 -2.06 -21.10 1.04
N GLN A 125 -2.42 -21.92 0.06
CA GLN A 125 -2.03 -21.76 -1.33
C GLN A 125 -3.25 -21.99 -2.23
N GLY A 126 -3.45 -21.09 -3.20
CA GLY A 126 -4.56 -21.21 -4.15
C GLY A 126 -4.33 -20.39 -5.40
N ASP A 127 -5.08 -20.71 -6.45
CA ASP A 127 -4.98 -20.05 -7.76
C ASP A 127 -6.27 -19.24 -8.01
N VAL A 128 -6.14 -18.13 -8.74
CA VAL A 128 -7.24 -17.29 -9.20
C VAL A 128 -7.03 -16.91 -10.66
N GLU A 129 -8.11 -16.96 -11.44
CA GLU A 129 -8.07 -16.54 -12.84
C GLU A 129 -8.48 -15.07 -12.95
N TYR A 130 -7.79 -14.35 -13.82
CA TYR A 130 -8.13 -13.00 -14.26
C TYR A 130 -8.39 -13.04 -15.76
N HIS A 131 -9.59 -12.63 -16.16
CA HIS A 131 -9.99 -12.56 -17.56
C HIS A 131 -10.01 -11.11 -18.02
N ASP A 132 -9.13 -10.74 -18.94
CA ASP A 132 -9.16 -9.42 -19.56
C ASP A 132 -10.14 -9.44 -20.75
N GLU A 133 -11.32 -8.85 -20.57
CA GLU A 133 -12.33 -8.80 -21.64
C GLU A 133 -11.86 -8.04 -22.91
N THR A 134 -10.85 -7.19 -22.79
CA THR A 134 -10.34 -6.37 -23.90
C THR A 134 -9.43 -7.19 -24.81
N SER A 135 -8.44 -7.87 -24.22
CA SER A 135 -7.48 -8.70 -24.94
C SER A 135 -7.97 -10.14 -25.15
N ARG A 136 -8.97 -10.57 -24.37
CA ARG A 136 -9.41 -11.97 -24.18
C ARG A 136 -8.29 -12.88 -23.68
N GLU A 137 -7.26 -12.31 -23.07
CA GLU A 137 -6.20 -13.09 -22.45
C GLU A 137 -6.57 -13.42 -21.00
N ASP A 138 -6.27 -14.65 -20.63
CA ASP A 138 -6.45 -15.13 -19.26
C ASP A 138 -5.11 -15.18 -18.56
N GLN A 139 -5.10 -14.83 -17.27
CA GLN A 139 -3.93 -14.95 -16.41
C GLN A 139 -4.30 -15.71 -15.15
N THR A 140 -3.48 -16.69 -14.79
CA THR A 140 -3.62 -17.41 -13.54
C THR A 140 -2.63 -16.83 -12.53
N TYR A 141 -3.14 -16.27 -11.45
CA TYR A 141 -2.33 -15.85 -10.31
C TYR A 141 -2.35 -16.92 -9.24
N ARG A 142 -1.18 -17.25 -8.70
CA ARG A 142 -1.03 -18.05 -7.49
C ARG A 142 -0.87 -17.15 -6.28
N ILE A 143 -1.56 -17.52 -5.22
CA ILE A 143 -1.59 -16.85 -3.93
C ILE A 143 -0.96 -17.77 -2.90
N TRP A 144 -0.06 -17.24 -2.08
CA TRP A 144 0.45 -17.87 -0.86
C TRP A 144 0.18 -16.96 0.33
N ILE A 145 -0.29 -17.55 1.43
CA ILE A 145 -0.44 -16.88 2.74
C ILE A 145 0.30 -17.73 3.76
N PHE A 146 1.23 -17.13 4.48
CA PHE A 146 2.20 -17.84 5.30
C PHE A 146 2.69 -16.98 6.46
N SER A 147 3.07 -17.61 7.57
CA SER A 147 3.59 -16.89 8.75
C SER A 147 5.11 -16.98 8.88
N GLY A 148 5.72 -17.96 8.22
CA GLY A 148 7.15 -18.22 8.26
C GLY A 148 7.95 -17.18 7.47
N GLY A 149 9.28 -17.29 7.59
CA GLY A 149 10.18 -16.59 6.69
C GLY A 149 10.25 -17.28 5.33
N GLY A 150 11.10 -16.77 4.46
CA GLY A 150 11.35 -17.43 3.17
C GLY A 150 11.85 -16.48 2.10
N SER A 151 11.95 -16.98 0.89
CA SER A 151 12.32 -16.16 -0.27
C SER A 151 11.46 -16.47 -1.48
N PHE A 152 11.13 -15.44 -2.26
CA PHE A 152 10.51 -15.58 -3.56
C PHE A 152 11.33 -14.82 -4.59
N THR A 153 11.74 -15.48 -5.67
CA THR A 153 12.48 -14.89 -6.77
C THR A 153 11.65 -14.89 -8.05
N ASN A 154 11.31 -13.70 -8.52
CA ASN A 154 10.71 -13.49 -9.83
C ASN A 154 11.80 -13.60 -10.92
N GLN A 155 11.59 -14.43 -11.94
CA GLN A 155 12.50 -14.53 -13.09
C GLN A 155 11.94 -13.88 -14.37
N GLY A 156 10.73 -13.30 -14.28
CA GLY A 156 10.10 -12.51 -15.32
C GLY A 156 10.01 -11.03 -14.95
N ASP A 157 9.03 -10.35 -15.55
CA ASP A 157 8.86 -8.91 -15.41
C ASP A 157 8.33 -8.52 -14.02
N GLY A 158 8.91 -7.45 -13.46
CA GLY A 158 8.72 -7.02 -12.08
C GLY A 158 7.50 -6.13 -11.81
N GLY A 159 6.60 -5.91 -12.77
CA GLY A 159 5.48 -4.96 -12.66
C GLY A 159 4.31 -5.45 -11.79
N TRP A 160 3.50 -4.50 -11.30
CA TRP A 160 2.31 -4.75 -10.46
C TRP A 160 1.29 -5.70 -11.06
N GLY A 161 1.18 -5.69 -12.38
CA GLY A 161 0.31 -6.63 -13.09
C GLY A 161 0.81 -8.08 -13.09
N ASN A 162 2.01 -8.36 -12.56
CA ASN A 162 2.56 -9.72 -12.58
C ASN A 162 2.74 -10.29 -11.17
N TRP A 163 2.85 -9.45 -10.14
CA TRP A 163 3.01 -9.90 -8.77
C TRP A 163 2.81 -8.79 -7.75
N ALA A 164 2.44 -9.19 -6.55
CA ALA A 164 2.30 -8.31 -5.40
C ALA A 164 2.52 -9.10 -4.11
N PHE A 165 2.94 -8.42 -3.04
CA PHE A 165 3.21 -9.07 -1.76
C PHE A 165 3.03 -8.12 -0.59
N TYR A 166 2.73 -8.69 0.58
CA TYR A 166 2.52 -8.00 1.85
C TYR A 166 3.20 -8.76 3.00
N GLY A 167 3.45 -8.07 4.11
CA GLY A 167 3.97 -8.65 5.34
C GLY A 167 5.31 -8.03 5.75
N LEU A 168 6.16 -8.82 6.39
CA LEU A 168 7.48 -8.40 6.84
C LEU A 168 8.55 -8.92 5.87
N TRP A 169 9.17 -8.04 5.10
CA TRP A 169 10.08 -8.45 4.04
C TRP A 169 11.15 -7.40 3.72
N ASP A 170 12.23 -7.87 3.08
CA ASP A 170 13.23 -7.05 2.39
C ASP A 170 13.33 -7.50 0.95
N ARG A 171 13.72 -6.60 0.04
CA ARG A 171 13.84 -6.94 -1.38
C ARG A 171 15.21 -6.57 -1.93
N THR A 172 15.77 -7.48 -2.72
CA THR A 172 17.01 -7.27 -3.49
C THR A 172 16.79 -7.71 -4.92
N GLY A 173 16.75 -6.75 -5.85
CA GLY A 173 16.46 -7.04 -7.27
C GLY A 173 15.10 -7.70 -7.45
N SER A 174 15.10 -8.90 -8.03
CA SER A 174 13.88 -9.69 -8.26
C SER A 174 13.56 -10.70 -7.15
N THR A 175 14.36 -10.72 -6.07
CA THR A 175 14.13 -11.58 -4.90
C THR A 175 13.56 -10.79 -3.73
N VAL A 176 12.46 -11.28 -3.17
CA VAL A 176 11.87 -10.83 -1.90
C VAL A 176 12.18 -11.85 -0.84
N ASN A 177 12.74 -11.40 0.28
CA ASN A 177 13.01 -12.21 1.46
C ASN A 177 12.00 -11.84 2.54
N PHE A 178 11.14 -12.79 2.88
CA PHE A 178 10.17 -12.65 3.96
C PHE A 178 10.81 -13.05 5.27
N ARG A 179 10.49 -12.28 6.30
CA ARG A 179 10.79 -12.59 7.69
C ARG A 179 9.54 -13.20 8.31
N ARG A 180 9.73 -14.03 9.33
CA ARG A 180 8.63 -14.57 10.12
C ARG A 180 7.82 -13.41 10.70
N THR A 181 6.50 -13.44 10.53
CA THR A 181 5.59 -12.54 11.25
C THR A 181 5.48 -13.04 12.70
N LEU A 182 5.32 -12.14 13.68
CA LEU A 182 5.17 -12.53 15.08
C LEU A 182 4.05 -13.58 15.19
N GLU A 183 4.36 -14.73 15.80
CA GLU A 183 3.46 -15.89 15.92
C GLU A 183 2.01 -15.49 16.24
N PRO A 184 1.01 -16.21 15.70
CA PRO A 184 -0.38 -15.96 16.02
C PRO A 184 -0.57 -16.08 17.53
N ALA A 185 -1.29 -15.13 18.12
CA ALA A 185 -1.59 -15.13 19.55
C ALA A 185 -1.95 -16.55 20.03
N THR A 186 -1.29 -17.01 21.09
CA THR A 186 -1.60 -18.27 21.79
C THR A 186 -3.11 -18.42 21.96
N ILE A 187 -3.65 -19.50 21.41
CA ILE A 187 -5.07 -19.84 21.33
C ILE A 187 -5.62 -20.14 22.74
N PRO A 188 -6.59 -19.38 23.29
CA PRO A 188 -7.34 -19.83 24.46
C PRO A 188 -8.31 -20.94 24.03
N GLY A 189 -8.08 -22.18 24.49
CA GLY A 189 -9.07 -23.27 24.39
C GLY A 189 -8.65 -24.57 23.70
N VAL A 190 -7.39 -24.77 23.32
CA VAL A 190 -6.89 -26.09 22.87
C VAL A 190 -6.13 -26.77 24.01
N PRO A 191 -6.54 -27.98 24.48
CA PRO A 191 -5.77 -28.74 25.46
C PRO A 191 -4.42 -29.14 24.88
N LYS A 192 -3.36 -28.86 25.64
CA LYS A 192 -1.98 -29.20 25.31
C LYS A 192 -1.77 -30.72 25.38
N GLY A 193 -1.61 -31.35 24.21
CA GLY A 193 -1.15 -32.74 24.11
C GLY A 193 0.37 -32.83 24.23
N GLU A 194 0.79 -33.32 25.40
CA GLU A 194 2.06 -33.99 25.73
C GLU A 194 3.40 -33.22 25.74
N THR A 195 4.21 -33.67 26.69
CA THR A 195 5.32 -33.02 27.39
C THR A 195 6.69 -33.34 26.78
N PRO A 196 7.68 -32.42 26.85
CA PRO A 196 9.08 -32.83 27.04
C PRO A 196 9.52 -32.66 28.50
N GLY A 197 10.32 -33.62 28.96
CA GLY A 197 10.80 -33.77 30.34
C GLY A 197 11.81 -32.71 30.83
N PRO A 198 12.27 -32.85 32.09
CA PRO A 198 12.77 -31.76 32.90
C PRO A 198 14.27 -31.55 32.72
N GLY A 199 14.66 -30.32 32.41
CA GLY A 199 16.04 -29.88 32.56
C GLY A 199 16.50 -28.93 31.48
N ASP A 200 15.91 -27.74 31.41
CA ASP A 200 16.59 -26.54 30.94
C ASP A 200 15.87 -25.34 31.54
N THR A 201 16.55 -24.65 32.45
CA THR A 201 16.11 -23.35 32.96
C THR A 201 16.01 -22.37 31.79
N PRO A 202 14.86 -21.73 31.54
CA PRO A 202 14.79 -20.64 30.57
C PRO A 202 15.64 -19.48 31.08
N VAL A 203 16.80 -19.30 30.46
CA VAL A 203 17.54 -18.04 30.49
C VAL A 203 16.60 -16.94 30.01
N THR A 204 16.55 -15.86 30.79
CA THR A 204 15.86 -14.60 30.47
C THR A 204 16.12 -14.25 29.00
N PRO A 205 15.08 -14.17 28.14
CA PRO A 205 15.26 -13.74 26.76
C PRO A 205 15.87 -12.34 26.72
N GLY A 206 17.06 -12.26 26.13
CA GLY A 206 17.75 -11.02 25.88
C GLY A 206 16.91 -10.08 25.02
N VAL A 207 16.92 -8.81 25.40
CA VAL A 207 16.39 -7.69 24.64
C VAL A 207 16.77 -7.84 23.15
N PRO A 208 15.81 -7.84 22.21
CA PRO A 208 16.11 -7.88 20.78
C PRO A 208 17.03 -6.72 20.39
N ALA A 209 18.06 -7.03 19.58
CA ALA A 209 19.02 -6.05 19.11
C ALA A 209 18.32 -4.90 18.36
N GLN A 210 18.54 -3.71 18.89
CA GLN A 210 18.14 -2.43 18.33
C GLN A 210 18.77 -2.25 16.93
N PRO A 211 18.02 -1.84 15.90
CA PRO A 211 18.60 -1.31 14.68
C PRO A 211 19.55 -0.15 15.03
N GLY A 212 20.71 -0.10 14.37
CA GLY A 212 21.83 0.79 14.68
C GLY A 212 21.45 2.28 14.90
N PRO A 213 22.33 3.04 15.55
CA PRO A 213 22.00 4.30 16.20
C PRO A 213 21.33 5.29 15.24
N ARG A 214 20.06 5.59 15.51
CA ARG A 214 19.45 6.86 15.10
C ARG A 214 20.23 7.98 15.79
N PRO A 215 20.71 9.02 15.07
CA PRO A 215 21.11 10.25 15.72
C PRO A 215 19.97 10.73 16.63
N GLY A 216 20.29 10.90 17.91
CA GLY A 216 19.33 10.91 19.00
C GLY A 216 18.23 11.96 18.86
N PHE A 217 17.05 11.60 19.36
CA PHE A 217 16.16 12.57 19.97
C PHE A 217 16.92 13.26 21.10
N ARG A 218 17.47 14.44 20.81
CA ARG A 218 17.72 15.44 21.83
C ARG A 218 16.42 16.23 21.97
N ALA A 219 15.63 15.89 22.98
CA ALA A 219 14.96 16.95 23.71
C ALA A 219 16.08 17.86 24.23
N ASP A 220 15.98 19.17 23.97
CA ASP A 220 16.95 20.21 24.32
C ASP A 220 17.98 20.53 23.22
N SER A 221 17.50 21.27 22.22
CA SER A 221 18.26 22.40 21.67
C SER A 221 17.29 23.33 20.95
N ALA A 222 16.90 24.39 21.65
CA ALA A 222 16.26 25.55 21.06
C ALA A 222 17.26 26.19 20.08
N THR A 223 17.11 25.89 18.80
CA THR A 223 17.64 26.76 17.74
C THR A 223 16.47 27.59 17.24
N THR A 224 16.28 28.70 17.93
CA THR A 224 15.47 29.83 17.53
C THR A 224 15.92 30.35 16.17
N THR A 225 15.19 29.98 15.12
CA THR A 225 15.00 30.90 13.98
C THR A 225 13.52 30.90 13.59
N PRO A 226 12.93 32.09 13.33
CA PRO A 226 11.48 32.24 13.28
C PRO A 226 10.99 31.88 11.88
N ARG A 227 10.31 30.74 11.74
CA ARG A 227 9.62 30.39 10.48
C ARG A 227 8.23 31.03 10.50
N GLY A 228 8.04 31.94 9.55
CA GLY A 228 6.98 32.96 9.53
C GLY A 228 5.55 32.47 9.71
N SER A 229 4.82 33.29 10.47
CA SER A 229 3.39 33.60 10.49
C SER A 229 2.47 33.00 9.40
N GLY A 230 2.29 31.68 9.38
CA GLY A 230 1.24 31.02 8.60
C GLY A 230 0.47 30.03 9.45
N ARG A 231 -0.13 30.50 10.55
CA ARG A 231 -0.94 29.65 11.41
C ARG A 231 -2.29 29.37 10.72
N PRO A 232 -2.77 28.12 10.65
CA PRO A 232 -4.07 27.84 10.05
C PRO A 232 -5.19 28.50 10.87
N PRO A 233 -6.34 28.83 10.27
CA PRO A 233 -7.53 29.26 11.00
C PRO A 233 -7.95 28.18 12.02
N VAL A 234 -7.97 28.53 13.30
CA VAL A 234 -8.31 27.62 14.41
C VAL A 234 -9.79 27.77 14.77
N GLY A 235 -10.48 26.66 15.01
CA GLY A 235 -11.87 26.65 15.50
C GLY A 235 -12.94 27.02 14.47
N VAL A 236 -12.55 27.24 13.21
CA VAL A 236 -13.46 27.58 12.12
C VAL A 236 -13.39 26.50 11.03
N PRO A 237 -14.53 26.10 10.43
CA PRO A 237 -14.53 25.18 9.30
C PRO A 237 -13.80 25.78 8.10
N VAL A 238 -12.92 24.98 7.49
CA VAL A 238 -12.16 25.31 6.29
C VAL A 238 -12.11 24.10 5.35
N HIS A 239 -11.65 24.34 4.13
CA HIS A 239 -11.37 23.37 3.10
C HIS A 239 -9.85 23.25 2.91
N LEU A 240 -9.36 22.01 2.89
CA LEU A 240 -7.98 21.68 2.52
C LEU A 240 -7.95 21.42 1.02
N LYS A 241 -7.49 22.38 0.22
CA LYS A 241 -7.56 22.34 -1.24
C LYS A 241 -6.21 21.97 -1.83
N THR A 242 -6.22 21.01 -2.74
CA THR A 242 -5.11 20.68 -3.64
C THR A 242 -4.91 21.79 -4.67
N VAL A 243 -3.79 21.76 -5.39
CA VAL A 243 -3.50 22.68 -6.50
C VAL A 243 -4.55 22.65 -7.63
N ASN A 244 -5.31 21.55 -7.77
CA ASN A 244 -6.35 21.39 -8.78
C ASN A 244 -7.77 21.74 -8.27
N ASN A 245 -7.87 22.44 -7.13
CA ASN A 245 -9.12 22.84 -6.48
C ASN A 245 -10.00 21.67 -5.96
N LEU A 246 -9.47 20.45 -5.90
CA LEU A 246 -10.11 19.35 -5.16
C LEU A 246 -9.81 19.46 -3.68
N GLY A 247 -10.75 19.04 -2.82
CA GLY A 247 -10.57 19.07 -1.37
C GLY A 247 -10.25 17.71 -0.78
N ALA A 248 -9.65 17.70 0.42
CA ALA A 248 -9.70 16.52 1.29
C ALA A 248 -11.14 16.22 1.71
N VAL A 249 -11.65 15.03 1.41
CA VAL A 249 -13.04 14.61 1.66
C VAL A 249 -13.06 13.25 2.35
N ALA A 250 -13.62 13.17 3.56
CA ALA A 250 -13.87 11.89 4.20
C ALA A 250 -15.00 11.14 3.49
N THR A 251 -14.82 9.85 3.19
CA THR A 251 -15.87 9.08 2.48
C THR A 251 -17.12 8.87 3.32
N ASN A 252 -16.98 8.76 4.65
CA ASN A 252 -18.09 8.76 5.61
C ASN A 252 -17.61 9.05 7.05
N ALA A 253 -18.51 8.94 8.04
CA ALA A 253 -18.25 9.28 9.45
C ALA A 253 -17.69 8.13 10.31
N ALA A 254 -17.57 6.92 9.78
CA ALA A 254 -17.08 5.76 10.51
C ALA A 254 -15.56 5.83 10.70
N SER A 255 -15.07 5.40 11.85
CA SER A 255 -13.64 5.26 12.11
C SER A 255 -13.02 4.29 11.10
N GLY A 256 -11.87 4.65 10.55
CA GLY A 256 -11.17 3.90 9.51
C GLY A 256 -11.54 4.33 8.08
N SER A 257 -12.52 5.21 7.91
CA SER A 257 -12.93 5.67 6.58
C SER A 257 -11.83 6.47 5.90
N THR A 258 -11.62 6.19 4.62
CA THR A 258 -10.60 6.85 3.81
C THR A 258 -10.91 8.32 3.56
N VAL A 259 -9.87 9.13 3.39
CA VAL A 259 -9.95 10.49 2.88
C VAL A 259 -9.51 10.51 1.42
N VAL A 260 -10.35 11.10 0.57
CA VAL A 260 -10.16 11.18 -0.88
C VAL A 260 -10.07 12.63 -1.33
N ALA A 261 -9.51 12.88 -2.52
CA ALA A 261 -9.61 14.19 -3.14
C ALA A 261 -10.94 14.28 -3.90
N GLY A 262 -11.80 15.20 -3.50
CA GLY A 262 -13.16 15.27 -3.99
C GLY A 262 -13.73 16.66 -4.10
N LYS A 263 -15.00 16.72 -4.53
CA LYS A 263 -15.76 17.96 -4.68
C LYS A 263 -15.99 18.60 -3.30
N LEU A 264 -15.77 19.91 -3.23
CA LEU A 264 -15.98 20.73 -2.04
C LEU A 264 -17.46 21.05 -1.82
N GLY A 265 -17.84 21.32 -0.57
CA GLY A 265 -19.10 21.96 -0.19
C GLY A 265 -19.91 21.17 0.84
N ALA A 266 -19.83 19.84 0.82
CA ALA A 266 -20.48 18.98 1.80
C ALA A 266 -19.73 18.95 3.14
N ALA A 267 -20.40 18.56 4.23
CA ALA A 267 -19.82 18.55 5.57
C ALA A 267 -18.54 17.70 5.67
N ASN A 268 -18.49 16.59 4.92
CA ASN A 268 -17.34 15.70 4.85
C ASN A 268 -16.10 16.27 4.13
N SER A 269 -16.24 17.43 3.48
CA SER A 269 -15.14 18.19 2.87
C SER A 269 -14.64 19.35 3.73
N LYS A 270 -15.27 19.57 4.90
CA LYS A 270 -14.93 20.64 5.85
C LYS A 270 -14.07 20.08 6.97
N TRP A 271 -13.11 20.87 7.42
CA TRP A 271 -12.14 20.50 8.46
C TRP A 271 -11.99 21.64 9.46
N THR A 272 -11.77 21.31 10.73
CA THR A 272 -11.54 22.28 11.79
C THR A 272 -10.20 21.96 12.46
N PHE A 273 -9.36 22.98 12.60
CA PHE A 273 -8.10 22.85 13.32
C PHE A 273 -8.31 23.18 14.80
N LYS A 274 -7.79 22.33 15.68
CA LYS A 274 -7.72 22.58 17.12
C LYS A 274 -6.29 22.34 17.60
N GLU A 275 -5.68 23.35 18.21
CA GLU A 275 -4.30 23.23 18.72
C GLU A 275 -4.23 22.22 19.88
N THR A 276 -3.21 21.35 19.82
CA THR A 276 -2.92 20.32 20.84
C THR A 276 -1.63 20.62 21.61
N GLY A 277 -0.96 21.72 21.27
CA GLY A 277 0.31 22.18 21.85
C GLY A 277 1.49 22.00 20.89
N ARG A 278 2.56 22.78 21.11
CA ARG A 278 3.82 22.73 20.35
C ARG A 278 3.63 22.86 18.82
N GLY A 279 2.68 23.68 18.37
CA GLY A 279 2.40 23.88 16.95
C GLY A 279 1.74 22.69 16.25
N ARG A 280 1.20 21.72 17.01
CA ARG A 280 0.50 20.55 16.47
C ARG A 280 -1.01 20.69 16.64
N TYR A 281 -1.75 20.13 15.69
CA TYR A 281 -3.20 20.28 15.56
C TYR A 281 -3.89 18.93 15.49
N GLU A 282 -5.03 18.83 16.17
CA GLU A 282 -6.11 17.93 15.79
C GLU A 282 -6.81 18.56 14.57
N ILE A 283 -7.03 17.77 13.52
CA ILE A 283 -7.74 18.21 12.31
C ILE A 283 -9.03 17.39 12.21
N THR A 284 -10.14 17.97 12.65
CA THR A 284 -11.43 17.29 12.78
C THR A 284 -12.27 17.49 11.52
N ASN A 285 -12.78 16.41 10.94
CA ASN A 285 -13.71 16.47 9.81
C ASN A 285 -15.08 17.01 10.27
N GLY A 286 -15.83 17.66 9.37
CA GLY A 286 -17.19 18.13 9.65
C GLY A 286 -18.19 17.02 9.98
N LEU A 287 -17.86 15.75 9.72
CA LEU A 287 -18.62 14.58 10.17
C LEU A 287 -18.29 14.13 11.62
N GLY A 288 -17.24 14.68 12.25
CA GLY A 288 -16.85 14.41 13.64
C GLY A 288 -15.48 13.73 13.83
N PRO A 289 -15.11 12.69 13.07
CA PRO A 289 -13.80 12.04 13.20
C PRO A 289 -12.59 12.93 12.86
N ALA A 290 -11.42 12.61 13.41
CA ALA A 290 -10.16 13.32 13.17
C ALA A 290 -9.32 12.68 12.05
N LEU A 291 -8.66 13.52 11.26
CA LEU A 291 -7.68 13.10 10.27
C LEU A 291 -6.56 12.31 10.96
N THR A 292 -6.33 11.09 10.47
CA THR A 292 -5.45 10.11 11.09
C THR A 292 -4.61 9.43 10.03
N GLU A 293 -3.31 9.36 10.25
CA GLU A 293 -2.45 8.47 9.48
C GLU A 293 -2.73 7.01 9.89
N ASN A 294 -2.98 6.16 8.89
CA ASN A 294 -2.90 4.73 9.08
C ASN A 294 -1.45 4.27 8.85
N THR A 295 -0.67 4.08 9.91
CA THR A 295 0.75 3.68 9.80
C THR A 295 0.96 2.30 9.18
N GLY A 296 -0.09 1.48 9.05
CA GLY A 296 -0.02 0.18 8.39
C GLY A 296 -0.20 0.24 6.87
N THR A 297 -0.86 1.28 6.36
CA THR A 297 -1.17 1.43 4.92
C THR A 297 -0.70 2.75 4.33
N TYR A 298 -0.23 3.66 5.17
CA TYR A 298 0.14 5.06 4.87
C TYR A 298 -1.00 5.91 4.33
N PHE A 299 -2.25 5.43 4.31
CA PHE A 299 -3.39 6.25 3.91
C PHE A 299 -3.84 7.20 5.02
N ALA A 300 -4.40 8.33 4.58
CA ALA A 300 -5.07 9.27 5.44
C ALA A 300 -6.51 8.78 5.61
N ASN A 301 -6.84 8.39 6.82
CA ASN A 301 -8.18 7.97 7.20
C ASN A 301 -8.75 8.96 8.20
N VAL A 302 -10.00 8.77 8.58
CA VAL A 302 -10.57 9.45 9.74
C VAL A 302 -10.84 8.45 10.85
N ASN A 303 -10.49 8.81 12.10
CA ASN A 303 -10.75 7.99 13.27
C ASN A 303 -11.27 8.84 14.42
N THR A 304 -11.91 8.21 15.41
CA THR A 304 -12.21 8.89 16.67
C THR A 304 -10.92 9.46 17.27
N TRP A 305 -10.96 10.71 17.73
CA TRP A 305 -9.81 11.33 18.38
C TRP A 305 -9.43 10.58 19.65
N LYS A 306 -8.18 10.13 19.72
CA LYS A 306 -7.56 9.48 20.87
C LYS A 306 -6.29 10.20 21.34
N GLY A 307 -5.88 11.26 20.64
CA GLY A 307 -4.68 12.04 20.96
C GLY A 307 -3.37 11.34 20.65
N SER A 308 -3.38 10.32 19.77
CA SER A 308 -2.18 9.63 19.33
C SER A 308 -1.27 10.54 18.49
N SER A 309 0.00 10.16 18.33
CA SER A 309 0.93 10.84 17.43
C SER A 309 0.43 10.85 15.98
N THR A 310 -0.22 9.76 15.57
CA THR A 310 -0.81 9.57 14.23
C THR A 310 -2.03 10.44 13.95
N GLN A 311 -2.48 11.25 14.91
CA GLN A 311 -3.60 12.19 14.77
C GLN A 311 -3.17 13.64 14.94
N LYS A 312 -1.92 13.88 15.34
CA LYS A 312 -1.41 15.23 15.58
C LYS A 312 -0.67 15.69 14.34
N TRP A 313 -1.10 16.79 13.74
CA TRP A 313 -0.50 17.29 12.50
C TRP A 313 0.17 18.64 12.72
N GLU A 314 1.28 18.88 12.06
CA GLU A 314 1.88 20.20 11.91
C GLU A 314 1.38 20.84 10.61
N VAL A 315 1.16 22.15 10.62
CA VAL A 315 0.85 22.93 9.42
C VAL A 315 1.99 23.89 9.18
N VAL A 316 2.73 23.65 8.11
CA VAL A 316 3.95 24.40 7.76
C VAL A 316 3.66 25.26 6.55
N ASN A 317 3.78 26.57 6.69
CA ASN A 317 3.68 27.48 5.55
C ASN A 317 4.88 27.29 4.62
N VAL A 318 4.60 27.01 3.35
CA VAL A 318 5.62 26.84 2.31
C VAL A 318 5.87 28.19 1.64
N LYS A 319 4.81 28.82 1.12
CA LYS A 319 4.85 30.13 0.46
C LYS A 319 3.43 30.69 0.31
N GLY A 320 3.21 31.95 0.69
CA GLY A 320 1.90 32.59 0.55
C GLY A 320 0.81 31.81 1.29
N ASP A 321 -0.29 31.50 0.63
CA ASP A 321 -1.40 30.69 1.19
C ASP A 321 -1.22 29.17 0.97
N THR A 322 -0.01 28.74 0.62
CA THR A 322 0.32 27.33 0.41
C THR A 322 1.02 26.73 1.61
N TYR A 323 0.50 25.59 2.07
CA TYR A 323 0.91 24.88 3.27
C TYR A 323 1.29 23.43 2.95
N GLN A 324 2.17 22.87 3.77
CA GLN A 324 2.32 21.43 3.93
C GLN A 324 1.66 21.03 5.25
N ILE A 325 0.92 19.93 5.23
CA ILE A 325 0.35 19.32 6.43
C ILE A 325 1.17 18.08 6.73
N ARG A 326 1.80 18.02 7.90
CA ARG A 326 2.83 17.01 8.20
C ARG A 326 2.51 16.24 9.45
N ILE A 327 2.80 14.96 9.49
CA ILE A 327 2.68 14.16 10.71
C ILE A 327 4.03 13.95 11.39
N SER A 328 5.12 14.00 10.64
CA SER A 328 6.48 14.05 11.15
C SER A 328 7.29 15.09 10.35
N ASP A 329 8.58 15.22 10.64
CA ASP A 329 9.48 16.03 9.83
C ASP A 329 9.68 15.46 8.41
N GLN A 330 9.49 14.15 8.25
CA GLN A 330 9.64 13.42 6.99
C GLN A 330 8.32 13.06 6.33
N ASP A 331 7.18 13.15 7.02
CA ASP A 331 5.92 12.58 6.54
C ASP A 331 4.85 13.65 6.31
N CYS A 332 4.45 13.80 5.04
CA CYS A 332 3.55 14.84 4.55
C CYS A 332 2.23 14.22 4.05
N LEU A 333 1.11 14.89 4.35
CA LEU A 333 -0.17 14.63 3.70
C LEU A 333 -0.03 14.96 2.22
N THR A 334 -0.19 13.97 1.36
CA THR A 334 -0.10 14.14 -0.09
C THR A 334 -1.44 13.83 -0.73
N TYR A 335 -1.72 14.47 -1.86
CA TYR A 335 -2.81 14.09 -2.74
C TYR A 335 -2.25 13.30 -3.90
N ASP A 336 -2.76 12.09 -4.10
CA ASP A 336 -2.42 11.30 -5.27
C ASP A 336 -3.45 11.50 -6.39
N GLU A 337 -3.01 12.14 -7.48
CA GLU A 337 -3.85 12.39 -8.66
C GLU A 337 -4.33 11.10 -9.33
N ASP A 338 -3.54 10.03 -9.25
CA ASP A 338 -3.80 8.76 -9.92
C ASP A 338 -4.74 7.89 -9.08
N TYR A 339 -4.58 7.88 -7.75
CA TYR A 339 -5.41 7.04 -6.86
C TYR A 339 -6.64 7.73 -6.28
N LYS A 340 -6.79 9.05 -6.49
CA LYS A 340 -7.86 9.89 -5.93
C LYS A 340 -7.97 9.83 -4.40
N LYS A 341 -6.95 9.29 -3.72
CA LYS A 341 -6.88 9.13 -2.25
C LYS A 341 -5.82 10.06 -1.66
N LEU A 342 -5.97 10.34 -0.37
CA LEU A 342 -4.95 11.01 0.41
C LEU A 342 -4.24 9.99 1.28
N GLY A 343 -2.98 10.27 1.53
CA GLY A 343 -2.06 9.44 2.31
C GLY A 343 -0.95 10.28 2.90
N VAL A 344 0.03 9.59 3.44
CA VAL A 344 1.18 10.15 4.12
C VAL A 344 2.43 9.58 3.48
N TRP A 345 3.22 10.45 2.86
CA TRP A 345 4.44 10.05 2.14
C TRP A 345 5.59 10.95 2.53
N THR A 346 6.80 10.54 2.12
CA THR A 346 8.00 11.33 2.36
C THR A 346 7.85 12.74 1.80
N CYS A 347 8.08 13.74 2.64
CA CYS A 347 8.02 15.14 2.29
C CYS A 347 9.06 15.48 1.21
N ASP A 348 8.59 15.81 0.01
CA ASP A 348 9.42 16.17 -1.14
C ASP A 348 9.13 17.60 -1.64
N GLY A 349 8.09 18.25 -1.12
CA GLY A 349 7.69 19.60 -1.52
C GLY A 349 6.97 19.66 -2.88
N SER A 350 6.62 18.51 -3.46
CA SER A 350 5.85 18.43 -4.70
C SER A 350 4.50 19.15 -4.57
N LYS A 351 3.90 19.48 -5.72
CA LYS A 351 2.56 20.10 -5.77
C LYS A 351 1.48 19.22 -5.12
N ALA A 352 1.69 17.92 -5.11
CA ALA A 352 0.83 16.94 -4.47
C ALA A 352 0.79 17.11 -2.94
N GLN A 353 1.83 17.68 -2.33
CA GLN A 353 1.94 17.94 -0.89
C GLN A 353 1.56 19.37 -0.49
N GLN A 354 1.12 20.17 -1.46
CA GLN A 354 0.82 21.58 -1.29
C GLN A 354 -0.69 21.80 -1.17
N TRP A 355 -1.07 22.41 -0.06
CA TRP A 355 -2.45 22.61 0.34
C TRP A 355 -2.75 24.10 0.52
N THR A 356 -3.86 24.56 -0.05
CA THR A 356 -4.44 25.85 0.30
C THR A 356 -5.51 25.63 1.37
N ILE A 357 -5.44 26.38 2.46
CA ILE A 357 -6.45 26.35 3.53
C ILE A 357 -7.37 27.54 3.34
N ALA A 358 -8.61 27.30 2.95
CA ALA A 358 -9.57 28.35 2.60
C ALA A 358 -10.94 28.12 3.23
N HIS A 359 -11.67 29.20 3.50
CA HIS A 359 -13.04 29.15 4.02
C HIS A 359 -14.05 28.60 3.03
#